data_AF-A0A9F5IPK1-F1
#
_entry.id   AF-A0A9F5IPK1-F1
#
_cell.length_a   1.000
_cell.length_b   1.000
_cell.length_c   1.000
_cell.angle_alpha   90.00
_cell.angle_beta   90.00
_cell.angle_gamma   90.00
#
_symmetry.space_group_name_H-M   'P 1'
#
loop_
_entity.id
_entity.type
_entity.pdbx_description
1 polymer ?
#
loop_
_entity_poly.entity_id
_entity_poly.type
_entity_poly.pdbx_seq_one_letter_code
_entity_poly.pdbx_strand_id
1 'polypeptide(L)'
;MRVGGLLAGFSVLSLLTQGYLARETVEDPGKPDGAAKLEEDFETRPSSFQPHLIFILADDQGFRDVGYHGSEIRTPTLDKLAAEGVKLENYYVQPMCTPSRSQFITGRKNLMSIL
;
A
#
# COMPACT_ATOMS: atom_id res chain seq x y z
N MET A 1 -29.45 18.59 42.86
CA MET A 1 -28.61 19.75 42.43
C MET A 1 -27.17 19.26 42.41
N ARG A 2 -26.61 18.76 41.30
CA ARG A 2 -26.01 19.44 40.12
C ARG A 2 -24.90 20.46 40.47
N VAL A 3 -23.65 19.98 40.59
CA VAL A 3 -22.41 20.77 40.35
C VAL A 3 -21.36 19.81 39.76
N GLY A 4 -21.45 19.50 38.46
CA GLY A 4 -20.54 18.57 37.77
C GLY A 4 -20.19 18.96 36.33
N GLY A 5 -20.50 20.19 35.92
CA GLY A 5 -20.36 20.66 34.53
C GLY A 5 -19.35 21.79 34.32
N LEU A 6 -18.80 22.39 35.37
CA LEU A 6 -18.02 23.64 35.23
C LEU A 6 -16.56 23.40 34.80
N LEU A 7 -15.95 22.27 35.19
CA LEU A 7 -14.52 22.03 34.93
C LEU A 7 -14.22 21.59 33.48
N ALA A 8 -15.16 20.92 32.80
CA ALA A 8 -14.98 20.52 31.40
C ALA A 8 -15.02 21.72 30.44
N GLY A 9 -15.82 22.75 30.75
CA GLY A 9 -15.95 23.95 29.91
C GLY A 9 -14.70 24.83 29.90
N PHE A 10 -13.98 24.93 31.02
CA PHE A 10 -12.75 25.74 31.11
C PHE A 10 -11.60 25.20 30.24
N SER A 11 -11.51 23.88 30.06
CA SER A 11 -10.45 23.27 29.25
C SER A 11 -10.65 23.49 27.73
N VAL A 12 -11.90 23.40 27.26
CA VAL A 12 -12.22 23.61 25.84
C VAL A 12 -12.12 25.09 25.46
N LEU A 13 -12.55 25.99 26.36
CA LEU A 13 -12.41 27.44 26.13
C LEU A 13 -10.93 27.85 26.08
N SER A 14 -10.07 27.29 26.95
CA SER A 14 -8.63 27.57 26.91
C SER A 14 -7.96 27.08 25.63
N LEU A 15 -8.34 25.91 25.10
CA LEU A 15 -7.78 25.40 23.84
C LEU A 15 -8.23 26.22 22.62
N LEU A 16 -9.47 26.70 22.62
CA LEU A 16 -9.97 27.58 21.57
C LEU A 16 -9.32 28.97 21.63
N THR A 17 -9.10 29.53 22.83
CA THR A 17 -8.40 30.82 22.99
C THR A 17 -6.92 30.73 22.60
N GLN A 18 -6.21 29.67 22.99
CA GLN A 18 -4.82 29.44 22.54
C GLN A 18 -4.73 29.20 21.03
N GLY A 19 -5.70 28.47 20.45
CA GLY A 19 -5.77 28.22 19.02
C GLY A 19 -6.11 29.47 18.18
N TYR A 20 -6.92 30.38 18.72
CA TYR A 20 -7.29 31.62 18.05
C TYR A 20 -6.13 32.64 18.06
N LEU A 21 -5.42 32.79 19.20
CA LEU A 21 -4.28 33.72 19.28
C LEU A 21 -3.05 33.27 18.47
N ALA A 22 -2.89 31.99 18.20
CA ALA A 22 -1.82 31.50 17.32
C ALA A 22 -2.08 31.78 15.83
N ARG A 23 -3.30 32.18 15.45
CA ARG A 23 -3.72 32.38 14.06
C ARG A 23 -3.69 33.85 13.61
N GLU A 24 -3.43 34.79 14.51
CA GLU A 24 -3.52 36.25 14.28
C GLU A 24 -2.17 36.98 14.22
N THR A 25 -1.04 36.29 14.07
CA THR A 25 0.21 36.93 13.66
C THR A 25 0.63 36.42 12.30
N VAL A 26 0.00 36.91 11.24
CA VAL A 26 0.62 37.45 10.00
C VAL A 26 -0.52 38.12 9.23
N GLU A 27 -0.81 39.39 9.53
CA GLU A 27 -1.33 40.29 8.50
C GLU A 27 -0.16 40.60 7.54
N ASP A 28 -0.42 40.48 6.24
CA ASP A 28 0.45 40.91 5.14
C ASP A 28 0.05 42.33 4.70
N PRO A 29 0.73 43.39 5.15
CA PRO A 29 0.69 44.69 4.52
C PRO A 29 2.01 44.92 3.79
N GLY A 30 2.33 44.08 2.81
CA GLY A 30 3.56 44.26 2.05
C GLY A 30 3.96 43.03 1.30
N LYS A 31 3.35 42.85 0.12
CA LYS A 31 4.09 42.36 -1.04
C LYS A 31 5.31 43.27 -1.25
N PRO A 32 6.50 42.77 -0.92
CA PRO A 32 7.51 42.63 -1.96
C PRO A 32 8.06 41.19 -2.00
N ASP A 33 8.02 40.62 -3.22
CA ASP A 33 9.04 39.72 -3.79
C ASP A 33 9.69 38.67 -2.85
N GLY A 34 8.89 37.73 -2.36
CA GLY A 34 9.43 36.62 -1.56
C GLY A 34 8.45 35.50 -1.27
N ALA A 35 7.69 35.05 -2.27
CA ALA A 35 6.89 33.83 -2.13
C ALA A 35 7.81 32.60 -2.16
N ALA A 36 8.44 32.33 -1.01
CA ALA A 36 9.04 31.03 -0.73
C ALA A 36 7.90 30.00 -0.69
N LYS A 37 7.67 29.37 -1.85
CA LYS A 37 6.94 28.12 -2.00
C LYS A 37 7.51 27.14 -0.97
N LEU A 38 6.74 26.87 0.09
CA LEU A 38 6.86 25.61 0.82
C LEU A 38 6.09 24.56 0.01
N GLU A 39 6.59 24.29 -1.20
CA GLU A 39 6.44 22.97 -1.78
C GLU A 39 7.39 22.11 -0.95
N GLU A 40 6.85 21.36 0.01
CA GLU A 40 7.55 20.14 0.44
C GLU A 40 7.55 19.22 -0.77
N ASP A 41 8.55 19.41 -1.63
CA ASP A 41 8.94 18.43 -2.61
C ASP A 41 9.19 17.15 -1.80
N PHE A 42 8.38 16.13 -2.10
CA PHE A 42 8.68 14.76 -1.75
C PHE A 42 9.97 14.41 -2.52
N GLU A 43 11.11 14.89 -2.02
CA GLU A 43 12.43 14.58 -2.52
C GLU A 43 12.57 13.07 -2.33
N THR A 44 12.31 12.34 -3.42
CA THR A 44 12.70 10.96 -3.58
C THR A 44 14.22 10.96 -3.54
N ARG A 45 14.78 10.96 -2.33
CA ARG A 45 16.17 10.55 -2.13
C ARG A 45 16.29 9.26 -2.91
N PRO A 46 17.19 9.13 -3.89
CA PRO A 46 17.39 7.87 -4.55
C PRO A 46 17.86 6.91 -3.46
N SER A 47 16.91 6.14 -2.92
CA SER A 47 17.21 5.09 -1.96
C SER A 47 18.14 4.17 -2.71
N SER A 48 19.34 4.02 -2.19
CA SER A 48 20.35 3.08 -2.68
C SER A 48 19.65 1.78 -3.12
N PHE A 49 19.63 1.55 -4.43
CA PHE A 49 19.02 0.40 -5.11
C PHE A 49 17.52 0.17 -4.82
N GLN A 50 16.65 0.72 -5.67
CA GLN A 50 15.23 0.32 -5.73
C GLN A 50 15.10 -0.92 -6.63
N PRO A 51 14.77 -2.10 -6.09
CA PRO A 51 14.60 -3.29 -6.91
C PRO A 51 13.32 -3.19 -7.76
N HIS A 52 13.39 -3.65 -9.01
CA HIS A 52 12.21 -3.83 -9.84
C HIS A 52 11.48 -5.12 -9.46
N LEU A 53 10.18 -5.02 -9.21
CA LEU A 53 9.31 -6.17 -8.94
C LEU A 53 8.51 -6.49 -10.20
N ILE A 54 8.75 -7.67 -10.77
CA ILE A 54 8.07 -8.14 -11.99
C ILE A 54 7.25 -9.38 -11.61
N PHE A 55 5.94 -9.32 -11.85
CA PHE A 55 5.03 -10.44 -11.67
C PHE A 55 4.68 -11.05 -13.03
N ILE A 56 4.97 -12.34 -13.20
CA ILE A 56 4.58 -13.13 -14.38
C ILE A 56 3.50 -14.11 -13.93
N LEU A 57 2.28 -13.94 -14.44
CA LEU A 57 1.13 -14.77 -14.09
C LEU A 57 0.67 -15.55 -15.33
N ALA A 58 0.79 -16.88 -15.28
CA ALA A 58 0.23 -17.78 -16.30
C ALA A 58 -1.24 -18.10 -15.99
N ASP A 59 -2.08 -18.20 -17.02
CA ASP A 59 -3.48 -18.59 -16.91
C ASP A 59 -3.62 -20.09 -17.14
N ASP A 60 -4.48 -20.75 -16.37
CA ASP A 60 -4.82 -22.18 -16.48
C ASP A 60 -3.62 -23.16 -16.51
N GLN A 61 -2.46 -22.74 -16.01
CA GLN A 61 -1.27 -23.60 -15.94
C GLN A 61 -1.41 -24.64 -14.83
N GLY A 62 -1.40 -25.92 -15.22
CA GLY A 62 -1.44 -27.05 -14.31
C GLY A 62 -0.11 -27.28 -13.59
N PHE A 63 -0.18 -27.94 -12.42
CA PHE A 63 1.00 -28.26 -11.61
C PHE A 63 2.05 -29.07 -12.39
N ARG A 64 1.64 -29.95 -13.31
CA ARG A 64 2.53 -30.80 -14.11
C ARG A 64 2.83 -30.27 -15.51
N ASP A 65 2.56 -28.99 -15.78
CA ASP A 65 2.83 -28.37 -17.09
C ASP A 65 4.23 -27.75 -17.20
N VAL A 66 5.01 -27.80 -16.12
CA VAL A 66 6.38 -27.27 -16.03
C VAL A 66 7.41 -28.38 -15.89
N GLY A 67 8.54 -28.23 -16.58
CA GLY A 67 9.63 -29.20 -16.61
C GLY A 67 10.18 -29.53 -15.22
N TYR A 68 10.32 -28.55 -14.33
CA TYR A 68 10.75 -28.76 -12.95
C TYR A 68 9.77 -29.57 -12.07
N HIS A 69 8.54 -29.82 -12.52
CA HIS A 69 7.59 -30.76 -11.90
C HIS A 69 7.44 -32.08 -12.70
N GLY A 70 8.36 -32.35 -13.64
CA GLY A 70 8.37 -33.58 -14.43
C GLY A 70 7.40 -33.58 -15.61
N SER A 71 7.09 -32.40 -16.17
CA SER A 71 6.29 -32.31 -17.40
C SER A 71 7.00 -32.91 -18.62
N GLU A 72 6.23 -33.40 -19.59
CA GLU A 72 6.72 -33.71 -20.94
C GLU A 72 6.99 -32.42 -21.75
N ILE A 73 6.37 -31.30 -21.36
CA ILE A 73 6.54 -29.99 -21.98
C ILE A 73 7.89 -29.42 -21.57
N ARG A 74 8.71 -29.05 -22.56
CA ARG A 74 10.03 -28.46 -22.31
C ARG A 74 9.91 -26.97 -21.96
N THR A 75 10.20 -26.61 -20.72
CA THR A 75 10.16 -25.21 -20.22
C THR A 75 11.51 -24.72 -19.71
N PRO A 76 12.58 -24.71 -20.54
CA PRO A 76 13.95 -24.50 -20.08
C PRO A 76 14.17 -23.17 -19.35
N THR A 77 13.45 -22.11 -19.73
CA THR A 77 13.53 -20.80 -19.05
C THR A 77 12.93 -20.86 -17.65
N LEU A 78 11.79 -21.54 -17.48
CA LEU A 78 11.16 -21.71 -16.16
C LEU A 78 12.00 -22.64 -15.28
N ASP A 79 12.57 -23.69 -15.86
CA ASP A 79 13.42 -24.64 -15.15
C ASP A 79 14.69 -23.95 -14.62
N LYS A 80 15.29 -23.07 -15.43
CA LYS A 80 16.43 -22.24 -15.00
C LYS A 80 16.03 -21.28 -13.87
N LEU A 81 14.90 -20.58 -14.00
CA LEU A 81 14.40 -19.68 -12.95
C LEU A 81 14.15 -20.43 -11.64
N ALA A 82 13.61 -21.64 -11.72
CA ALA A 82 13.35 -22.49 -10.57
C ALA A 82 14.64 -23.02 -9.90
N ALA A 83 15.70 -23.23 -10.68
CA ALA A 83 17.02 -23.66 -10.19
C ALA A 83 17.83 -22.52 -9.54
N GLU A 84 17.71 -21.29 -10.06
CA GLU A 84 18.40 -20.10 -9.54
C GLU A 84 17.63 -19.41 -8.40
N GLY A 85 16.34 -19.69 -8.27
CA GLY A 85 15.43 -19.03 -7.33
C GLY A 85 14.85 -19.93 -6.24
N VAL A 86 13.69 -19.53 -5.74
CA VAL A 86 12.92 -20.28 -4.72
C VAL A 86 11.67 -20.85 -5.35
N LYS A 87 11.41 -22.14 -5.10
CA LYS A 87 10.19 -22.83 -5.53
C LYS A 87 9.18 -22.90 -4.40
N LEU A 88 7.92 -22.60 -4.71
CA LEU A 88 6.81 -22.84 -3.80
C LEU A 88 6.17 -24.17 -4.19
N GLU A 89 6.39 -25.21 -3.38
CA GLU A 89 5.84 -26.55 -3.66
C GLU A 89 4.36 -26.68 -3.24
N ASN A 90 3.87 -25.76 -2.41
CA ASN A 90 2.50 -25.75 -1.88
C ASN A 90 1.87 -24.35 -2.01
N TYR A 91 1.41 -24.01 -3.21
CA TYR A 91 0.65 -22.78 -3.48
C TYR A 91 -0.78 -23.14 -3.91
N TYR A 92 -1.76 -22.38 -3.42
CA TYR A 92 -3.17 -22.66 -3.64
C TYR A 92 -3.87 -21.45 -4.27
N VAL A 93 -4.73 -21.73 -5.23
CA VAL A 93 -5.52 -20.74 -5.96
C VAL A 93 -7.00 -21.11 -5.94
N GLN A 94 -7.86 -20.16 -6.28
CA GLN A 94 -9.27 -20.45 -6.51
C GLN A 94 -9.45 -21.20 -7.84
N PRO A 95 -10.46 -22.08 -7.95
CA PRO A 95 -10.71 -22.85 -9.17
C PRO A 95 -11.26 -22.00 -10.35
N MET A 96 -11.30 -20.67 -10.20
CA MET A 96 -11.77 -19.75 -11.24
C MET A 96 -10.81 -18.55 -11.35
N CYS A 97 -10.64 -18.07 -12.59
CA CYS A 97 -9.71 -17.00 -12.94
C CYS A 97 -10.01 -15.68 -12.22
N THR A 98 -11.28 -15.22 -12.23
CA THR A 98 -11.70 -13.97 -11.58
C THR A 98 -11.41 -13.93 -10.08
N PRO A 99 -11.87 -14.91 -9.26
CA PRO A 99 -11.58 -14.88 -7.83
C PRO A 99 -10.08 -15.09 -7.55
N SER A 100 -9.36 -15.90 -8.33
CA SER A 100 -7.90 -16.08 -8.18
C SER A 100 -7.14 -14.77 -8.39
N ARG A 101 -7.38 -14.07 -9.51
CA ARG A 101 -6.74 -12.78 -9.82
C ARG A 101 -7.13 -11.69 -8.82
N SER A 102 -8.39 -11.65 -8.37
CA SER A 102 -8.83 -10.70 -7.35
C SER A 102 -8.08 -10.88 -6.02
N GLN A 103 -7.82 -12.13 -5.62
CA GLN A 103 -7.08 -12.44 -4.40
C GLN A 103 -5.61 -12.04 -4.53
N PHE A 104 -5.00 -12.29 -5.70
CA PHE A 104 -3.63 -11.90 -5.99
C PHE A 104 -3.42 -10.38 -5.94
N ILE A 105 -4.30 -9.61 -6.60
CA ILE A 105 -4.16 -8.15 -6.69
C ILE A 105 -4.46 -7.45 -5.36
N THR A 106 -5.49 -7.92 -4.63
CA THR A 106 -5.95 -7.24 -3.41
C THR A 106 -5.32 -7.77 -2.14
N GLY A 107 -4.69 -8.95 -2.18
CA GLY A 107 -4.20 -9.66 -0.99
C GLY A 107 -5.31 -10.11 -0.04
N ARG A 108 -6.58 -10.06 -0.46
CA ARG A 108 -7.75 -10.41 0.37
C ARG A 108 -8.39 -11.68 -0.14
N LYS A 109 -8.77 -12.56 0.79
CA LYS A 109 -9.57 -13.75 0.48
C LYS A 109 -10.90 -13.33 -0.14
N ASN A 110 -11.26 -13.97 -1.24
CA ASN A 110 -12.55 -13.75 -1.87
C ASN A 110 -13.62 -14.48 -1.03
N LEU A 111 -14.51 -13.71 -0.39
CA LEU A 111 -15.65 -14.21 0.39
C LEU A 111 -16.90 -14.46 -0.48
N MET A 112 -16.84 -14.12 -1.77
CA MET A 112 -17.94 -14.28 -2.72
C MET A 112 -18.05 -15.75 -3.17
N SER A 113 -18.42 -16.63 -2.24
CA SER A 113 -18.81 -18.03 -2.52
C SER A 113 -19.64 -18.67 -1.39
N ILE A 114 -20.25 -17.91 -0.47
CA ILE A 114 -21.11 -18.45 0.60
C ILE A 114 -22.56 -17.93 0.48
N LEU A 115 -23.11 -17.88 -0.73
CA LEU A 115 -24.56 -17.85 -0.96
C LEU A 115 -24.90 -18.75 -2.14
#